data_AF-A0A066XMD2-F1
#
_entry.id   AF-A0A066XMD2-F1
#
_cell.length_a   1.000
_cell.length_b   1.000
_cell.length_c   1.000
_cell.angle_alpha   90.00
_cell.angle_beta   90.00
_cell.angle_gamma   90.00
#
_symmetry.space_group_name_H-M   'P 1'
#
loop_
_entity.id
_entity.type
_entity.pdbx_description
1 polymer ?
#
loop_
_entity_poly.entity_id
_entity_poly.type
_entity_poly.pdbx_seq_one_letter_code
_entity_poly.pdbx_strand_id
1 'polypeptide(L)'
;MISYIIGLVAVLVFFADPIAQLFSPSGTGGRSRMVRTPRPQMNESLLAIEHPNATTLSCPPDTYSVRIFCKEPLVLYIEGFLSPEERAHLLDISQPLFEPSTITHDGAGVQRDTSIRESEVAMVPRTDIVRCIEARARALQGWREELWVERLRTQRYVEGGHYSYHFDWSANRGGWGRVSSMMVWIDARSEDGTPGAGGGEGLVGGGTEFPLLSVPGVKERWCRFVECEGAGERNDGGQKLDEGDGNGKGVVFKAVPGNAVFWENFRADGSGAGYDETWHAGLPVKKGVKLTPALESLDLPNSAEDFAVRQFRAPSTLAAATSSLKSPRVLVELAM
;
A
#
# COMPACT_ATOMS: atom_id res chain seq x y z
N MET A 1 7.62 46.21 -35.55
CA MET A 1 6.59 45.16 -35.75
C MET A 1 7.10 43.77 -35.34
N ILE A 2 8.34 43.39 -35.67
CA ILE A 2 8.94 42.10 -35.29
C ILE A 2 9.05 41.94 -33.75
N SER A 3 9.35 43.00 -33.01
CA SER A 3 9.42 42.99 -31.54
C SER A 3 8.09 42.62 -30.86
N TYR A 4 6.96 43.03 -31.43
CA TYR A 4 5.63 42.67 -30.92
C TYR A 4 5.27 41.21 -31.21
N ILE A 5 5.74 40.66 -32.34
CA ILE A 5 5.54 39.25 -32.69
C ILE A 5 6.37 38.37 -31.75
N ILE A 6 7.61 38.74 -31.45
CA ILE A 6 8.46 38.02 -30.50
C ILE A 6 7.87 38.06 -29.08
N GLY A 7 7.35 39.22 -28.65
CA GLY A 7 6.64 39.34 -27.39
C GLY A 7 5.37 38.48 -27.32
N LEU A 8 4.58 38.44 -28.39
CA LEU A 8 3.37 37.60 -28.48
C LEU A 8 3.71 36.10 -28.42
N VAL A 9 4.77 35.67 -29.11
CA VAL A 9 5.24 34.28 -29.08
C VAL A 9 5.74 33.90 -27.69
N ALA A 10 6.49 34.77 -27.01
CA ALA A 10 6.89 34.54 -25.63
C ALA A 10 5.68 34.43 -24.68
N VAL A 11 4.67 35.28 -24.85
CA VAL A 11 3.44 35.21 -24.07
C VAL A 11 2.68 33.91 -24.34
N LEU A 12 2.56 33.48 -25.59
CA LEU A 12 1.90 32.22 -25.94
C LEU A 12 2.69 30.99 -25.46
N VAL A 13 4.02 31.02 -25.46
CA VAL A 13 4.84 29.88 -24.99
C VAL A 13 4.83 29.76 -23.47
N PHE A 14 4.89 30.87 -22.73
CA PHE A 14 4.99 30.85 -21.27
C PHE A 14 3.65 30.98 -20.54
N PHE A 15 2.62 31.54 -21.19
CA PHE A 15 1.33 31.80 -20.55
C PHE A 15 0.14 31.09 -21.20
N ALA A 16 0.29 30.36 -22.32
CA ALA A 16 -0.83 29.60 -22.86
C ALA A 16 -1.32 28.51 -21.90
N ASP A 17 -0.42 27.89 -21.13
CA ASP A 17 -0.77 26.82 -20.18
C ASP A 17 -1.56 27.33 -18.96
N PRO A 18 -1.12 28.39 -18.23
CA PRO A 18 -1.91 28.96 -17.15
C PRO A 18 -3.20 29.65 -17.64
N ILE A 19 -3.24 30.18 -18.87
CA ILE A 19 -4.46 30.75 -19.46
C ILE A 19 -5.45 29.64 -19.88
N ALA A 20 -4.97 28.52 -20.42
CA ALA A 20 -5.81 27.36 -20.74
C ALA A 20 -6.44 26.75 -19.47
N GLN A 21 -5.72 26.75 -18.34
CA GLN A 21 -6.25 26.36 -17.04
C GLN A 21 -7.31 27.34 -16.50
N LEU A 22 -7.21 28.63 -16.84
CA LEU A 22 -8.21 29.64 -16.45
C LEU A 22 -9.53 29.52 -17.24
N PHE A 23 -9.47 29.09 -18.50
CA PHE A 23 -10.63 28.98 -19.40
C PHE A 23 -11.22 27.56 -19.51
N SER A 24 -10.60 26.55 -18.89
CA SER A 24 -11.18 25.20 -18.72
C SER A 24 -11.26 24.81 -17.25
N PRO A 25 -12.19 25.40 -16.47
CA PRO A 25 -12.56 24.85 -15.18
C PRO A 25 -13.34 23.55 -15.45
N SER A 26 -12.72 22.42 -15.12
CA SER A 26 -13.30 21.08 -14.97
C SER A 26 -14.75 20.91 -15.45
N GLY A 27 -14.95 20.44 -16.69
CA GLY A 27 -16.27 20.01 -17.12
C GLY A 27 -16.48 19.93 -18.62
N THR A 28 -15.92 18.90 -19.28
CA THR A 28 -16.59 18.07 -20.30
C THR A 28 -15.60 17.09 -20.96
N GLY A 29 -15.82 15.79 -20.79
CA GLY A 29 -15.74 14.86 -21.93
C GLY A 29 -14.43 14.12 -22.24
N GLY A 30 -13.40 14.16 -21.41
CA GLY A 30 -12.23 13.29 -21.60
C GLY A 30 -11.50 13.00 -20.30
N ARG A 31 -11.79 11.87 -19.64
CA ARG A 31 -10.84 11.31 -18.68
C ARG A 31 -9.54 11.09 -19.45
N SER A 32 -8.51 11.89 -19.18
CA SER A 32 -7.19 11.68 -19.76
C SER A 32 -6.68 10.36 -19.20
N ARG A 33 -6.99 9.29 -19.91
CA ARG A 33 -6.58 7.94 -19.56
C ARG A 33 -5.07 7.92 -19.63
N MET A 34 -4.44 7.41 -18.57
CA MET A 34 -3.00 7.33 -18.48
C MET A 34 -2.41 6.72 -19.75
N VAL A 35 -1.48 7.44 -20.40
CA VAL A 35 -0.73 6.93 -21.53
C VAL A 35 0.25 5.89 -21.00
N ARG A 36 0.01 4.62 -21.36
CA ARG A 36 0.92 3.52 -21.01
C ARG A 36 2.15 3.56 -21.92
N THR A 37 3.34 3.60 -21.35
CA THR A 37 4.59 3.49 -22.11
C THR A 37 4.95 2.01 -22.33
N PRO A 38 6.10 1.64 -22.87
CA PRO A 38 6.59 0.26 -22.77
C PRO A 38 7.10 -0.04 -21.37
N ARG A 39 7.00 -1.31 -20.95
CA ARG A 39 7.52 -1.79 -19.67
C ARG A 39 9.03 -1.49 -19.56
N PRO A 40 9.50 -0.84 -18.48
CA PRO A 40 10.93 -0.66 -18.28
C PRO A 40 11.63 -2.00 -18.05
N GLN A 41 12.93 -2.08 -18.36
CA GLN A 41 13.71 -3.26 -18.05
C GLN A 41 13.85 -3.38 -16.53
N MET A 42 13.21 -4.39 -15.93
CA MET A 42 13.21 -4.61 -14.49
C MET A 42 14.16 -5.71 -14.09
N ASN A 43 14.74 -5.56 -12.90
CA ASN A 43 15.55 -6.59 -12.31
C ASN A 43 14.64 -7.68 -11.69
N GLU A 44 14.39 -8.75 -12.44
CA GLU A 44 13.57 -9.88 -12.01
C GLU A 44 14.06 -10.53 -10.71
N SER A 45 15.34 -10.39 -10.36
CA SER A 45 15.88 -10.90 -9.09
C SER A 45 15.30 -10.21 -7.85
N LEU A 46 14.62 -9.07 -8.02
CA LEU A 46 13.89 -8.33 -6.98
C LEU A 46 12.39 -8.64 -6.96
N LEU A 47 11.91 -9.50 -7.86
CA LEU A 47 10.49 -9.90 -7.94
C LEU A 47 10.29 -11.32 -7.40
N ALA A 48 9.16 -11.55 -6.75
CA ALA A 48 8.72 -12.85 -6.23
C ALA A 48 8.19 -13.74 -7.36
N ILE A 49 9.07 -14.12 -8.30
CA ILE A 49 8.73 -14.91 -9.47
C ILE A 49 9.11 -16.37 -9.24
N GLU A 50 8.19 -17.28 -9.53
CA GLU A 50 8.49 -18.70 -9.51
C GLU A 50 9.41 -19.08 -10.67
N HIS A 51 10.54 -19.71 -10.36
CA HIS A 51 11.47 -20.16 -11.40
C HIS A 51 10.92 -21.40 -12.12
N PRO A 52 11.24 -21.62 -13.40
CA PRO A 52 10.75 -22.79 -14.17
C PRO A 52 11.07 -24.15 -13.52
N ASN A 53 12.14 -24.22 -12.74
CA ASN A 53 12.59 -25.43 -12.03
C ASN A 53 12.22 -25.42 -10.53
N ALA A 54 11.36 -24.50 -10.09
CA ALA A 54 10.96 -24.44 -8.69
C ALA A 54 10.10 -25.65 -8.31
N THR A 55 10.28 -26.13 -7.09
CA THR A 55 9.42 -27.19 -6.53
C THR A 55 7.97 -26.73 -6.50
N THR A 56 7.04 -27.66 -6.75
CA THR A 56 5.61 -27.37 -6.60
C THR A 56 5.33 -26.92 -5.18
N LEU A 57 4.85 -25.69 -5.05
CA LEU A 57 4.61 -25.06 -3.77
C LEU A 57 3.29 -25.60 -3.16
N SER A 58 3.37 -26.15 -1.95
CA SER A 58 2.21 -26.62 -1.19
C SER A 58 2.00 -25.71 0.02
N CYS A 59 1.09 -24.74 -0.10
CA CYS A 59 0.81 -23.79 0.97
C CYS A 59 -0.35 -24.25 1.86
N PRO A 60 -0.29 -24.00 3.17
CA PRO A 60 -1.45 -24.10 4.04
C PRO A 60 -2.59 -23.18 3.55
N PRO A 61 -3.86 -23.52 3.85
CA PRO A 61 -4.97 -22.64 3.52
C PRO A 61 -4.87 -21.32 4.28
N ASP A 62 -5.33 -20.25 3.64
CA ASP A 62 -5.41 -18.92 4.24
C ASP A 62 -6.48 -18.89 5.34
N THR A 63 -6.10 -18.41 6.52
CA THR A 63 -7.00 -18.36 7.71
C THR A 63 -7.19 -16.94 8.27
N TYR A 64 -6.69 -15.93 7.56
CA TYR A 64 -6.81 -14.53 7.96
C TYR A 64 -8.23 -13.99 7.81
N SER A 65 -8.54 -12.93 8.57
CA SER A 65 -9.79 -12.18 8.45
C SER A 65 -9.53 -10.76 7.93
N VAL A 66 -10.39 -10.27 7.05
CA VAL A 66 -10.24 -8.95 6.42
C VAL A 66 -11.33 -7.99 6.91
N ARG A 67 -10.93 -6.75 7.21
CA ARG A 67 -11.83 -5.63 7.50
C ARG A 67 -11.52 -4.48 6.56
N ILE A 68 -12.56 -3.98 5.90
CA ILE A 68 -12.43 -2.77 5.07
C ILE A 68 -12.34 -1.57 6.02
N PHE A 69 -11.19 -0.89 6.01
CA PHE A 69 -10.97 0.35 6.73
C PHE A 69 -11.45 1.54 5.88
N CYS A 70 -10.96 1.64 4.65
CA CYS A 70 -11.42 2.64 3.70
C CYS A 70 -11.71 1.97 2.35
N LYS A 71 -12.68 2.50 1.60
CA LYS A 71 -12.98 2.02 0.24
C LYS A 71 -12.26 2.84 -0.83
N GLU A 72 -11.95 4.11 -0.53
CA GLU A 72 -11.32 5.04 -1.46
C GLU A 72 -10.42 6.01 -0.66
N PRO A 73 -9.08 5.80 -0.62
CA PRO A 73 -8.36 4.63 -1.14
C PRO A 73 -8.83 3.31 -0.52
N LEU A 74 -8.68 2.20 -1.23
CA LEU A 74 -8.90 0.89 -0.62
C LEU A 74 -7.83 0.68 0.45
N VAL A 75 -8.26 0.60 1.71
CA VAL A 75 -7.42 0.27 2.87
C VAL A 75 -8.05 -0.90 3.60
N LEU A 76 -7.30 -1.98 3.77
CA LEU A 76 -7.72 -3.19 4.44
C LEU A 76 -6.89 -3.40 5.70
N TYR A 77 -7.56 -3.72 6.80
CA TYR A 77 -6.91 -4.29 7.97
C TYR A 77 -7.08 -5.81 7.95
N ILE A 78 -5.99 -6.54 8.11
CA ILE A 78 -5.94 -7.99 7.95
C ILE A 78 -5.45 -8.61 9.27
N GLU A 79 -6.32 -9.35 9.93
CA GLU A 79 -6.00 -10.08 11.16
C GLU A 79 -5.42 -11.45 10.83
N GLY A 80 -4.27 -11.79 11.42
CA GLY A 80 -3.66 -13.12 11.27
C GLY A 80 -3.14 -13.42 9.86
N PHE A 81 -2.63 -12.41 9.14
CA PHE A 81 -2.00 -12.60 7.83
C PHE A 81 -0.79 -13.55 7.89
N LEU A 82 0.00 -13.47 8.96
CA LEU A 82 1.07 -14.43 9.27
C LEU A 82 0.67 -15.31 10.45
N SER A 83 0.85 -16.61 10.28
CA SER A 83 0.80 -17.58 11.37
C SER A 83 1.97 -17.41 12.36
N PRO A 84 1.84 -17.91 13.59
CA PRO A 84 2.96 -17.93 14.55
C PRO A 84 4.21 -18.62 14.01
N GLU A 85 4.05 -19.70 13.25
CA GLU A 85 5.15 -20.47 12.65
C GLU A 85 5.85 -19.66 11.55
N GLU A 86 5.09 -19.00 10.67
CA GLU A 86 5.64 -18.10 9.65
C GLU A 86 6.41 -16.94 10.27
N ARG A 87 5.89 -16.36 11.36
CA ARG A 87 6.58 -15.29 12.09
C ARG A 87 7.89 -15.76 12.69
N ALA A 88 7.89 -16.90 13.37
CA ALA A 88 9.08 -17.49 13.97
C ALA A 88 10.14 -17.78 12.90
N HIS A 89 9.73 -18.33 11.76
CA HIS A 89 10.61 -18.59 10.62
C HIS A 89 11.20 -17.30 10.05
N LEU A 90 10.38 -16.27 9.81
CA LEU A 90 10.86 -14.97 9.31
C LEU A 90 11.83 -14.31 10.28
N LEU A 91 11.60 -14.41 11.60
CA LEU A 91 12.52 -13.91 12.61
C LEU A 91 13.90 -14.58 12.51
N ASP A 92 13.92 -15.91 12.44
CA ASP A 92 15.14 -16.71 12.41
C ASP A 92 16.00 -16.40 11.17
N ILE A 93 15.39 -16.48 9.98
CA ILE A 93 16.14 -16.30 8.72
C ILE A 93 16.60 -14.86 8.50
N SER A 94 15.98 -13.88 9.15
CA SER A 94 16.31 -12.45 8.97
C SER A 94 17.44 -12.00 9.90
N GLN A 95 17.52 -12.56 11.10
CA GLN A 95 18.44 -12.10 12.14
C GLN A 95 19.91 -11.97 11.70
N PRO A 96 20.51 -12.92 10.96
CA PRO A 96 21.91 -12.81 10.53
C PRO A 96 22.12 -11.91 9.30
N LEU A 97 21.05 -11.39 8.69
CA LEU A 97 21.08 -10.69 7.40
C LEU A 97 20.79 -9.19 7.51
N PHE A 98 20.54 -8.67 8.71
CA PHE A 98 20.22 -7.26 8.90
C PHE A 98 21.42 -6.37 8.61
N GLU A 99 21.22 -5.45 7.68
CA GLU A 99 22.16 -4.38 7.35
C GLU A 99 21.46 -3.01 7.47
N PRO A 100 22.19 -1.93 7.76
CA PRO A 100 21.59 -0.61 7.87
C PRO A 100 20.88 -0.20 6.56
N SER A 101 19.64 0.26 6.67
CA SER A 101 18.86 0.69 5.51
C SER A 101 19.45 1.93 4.84
N THR A 102 19.27 2.01 3.53
CA THR A 102 19.67 3.15 2.70
C THR A 102 18.46 3.77 2.01
N ILE A 103 18.59 5.02 1.60
CA ILE A 103 17.62 5.77 0.82
C ILE A 103 18.16 6.01 -0.59
N THR A 104 17.27 6.01 -1.58
CA THR A 104 17.61 6.36 -2.96
C THR A 104 16.78 7.58 -3.34
N HIS A 105 17.39 8.76 -3.33
CA HIS A 105 16.81 9.92 -4.00
C HIS A 105 17.20 9.87 -5.48
N ASP A 106 16.22 10.12 -6.34
CA ASP A 106 16.34 10.66 -7.70
C ASP A 106 17.41 10.09 -8.67
N GLY A 107 17.90 8.88 -8.42
CA GLY A 107 18.90 8.21 -9.27
C GLY A 107 20.34 8.69 -9.05
N ALA A 108 20.61 9.56 -8.07
CA ALA A 108 21.92 10.15 -7.81
C ALA A 108 22.82 9.34 -6.83
N GLY A 109 22.34 8.21 -6.30
CA GLY A 109 23.16 7.29 -5.51
C GLY A 109 22.45 6.78 -4.25
N VAL A 110 22.98 5.68 -3.70
CA VAL A 110 22.54 5.10 -2.44
C VAL A 110 23.11 5.94 -1.30
N GLN A 111 22.25 6.63 -0.54
CA GLN A 111 22.65 7.49 0.57
C GLN A 111 22.09 6.93 1.89
N ARG A 112 22.77 7.20 3.00
CA ARG A 112 22.26 6.91 4.34
C ARG A 112 21.97 8.23 5.02
N ASP A 113 20.69 8.48 5.29
CA ASP A 113 20.24 9.64 6.08
C ASP A 113 19.32 9.14 7.19
N THR A 114 19.83 9.17 8.42
CA THR A 114 19.12 8.71 9.61
C THR A 114 18.02 9.66 10.05
N SER A 115 17.95 10.89 9.52
CA SER A 115 16.83 11.81 9.77
C SER A 115 15.59 11.47 8.94
N ILE A 116 15.78 10.71 7.86
CA ILE A 116 14.70 10.24 6.99
C ILE A 116 14.34 8.80 7.35
N ARG A 117 15.35 7.94 7.51
CA ARG A 117 15.14 6.52 7.76
C ARG A 117 16.23 5.95 8.65
N GLU A 118 15.82 5.50 9.83
CA GLU A 118 16.66 4.76 10.76
C GLU A 118 16.05 3.37 10.96
N SER A 119 16.51 2.43 10.14
CA SER A 119 16.10 1.03 10.20
C SER A 119 17.21 0.13 9.68
N GLU A 120 17.06 -1.16 9.90
CA GLU A 120 17.86 -2.21 9.26
C GLU A 120 16.97 -3.01 8.32
N VAL A 121 17.52 -3.50 7.22
CA VAL A 121 16.81 -4.29 6.22
C VAL A 121 17.54 -5.61 6.01
N ALA A 122 16.79 -6.68 5.79
CA ALA A 122 17.31 -7.97 5.38
C ALA A 122 16.54 -8.46 4.14
N MET A 123 17.28 -8.85 3.10
CA MET A 123 16.75 -9.55 1.95
C MET A 123 16.71 -11.05 2.27
N VAL A 124 15.51 -11.57 2.56
CA VAL A 124 15.40 -12.95 3.04
C VAL A 124 15.49 -13.98 1.89
N PRO A 125 16.00 -15.18 2.17
CA PRO A 125 15.92 -16.30 1.23
C PRO A 125 14.46 -16.68 0.93
N ARG A 126 14.15 -16.97 -0.34
CA ARG A 126 12.81 -17.44 -0.77
C ARG A 126 12.60 -18.93 -0.44
N THR A 127 12.61 -19.26 0.84
CA THR A 127 12.17 -20.57 1.35
C THR A 127 10.70 -20.82 0.98
N ASP A 128 10.24 -22.07 1.06
CA ASP A 128 8.83 -22.40 0.73
C ASP A 128 7.82 -21.62 1.59
N ILE A 129 8.15 -21.34 2.86
CA ILE A 129 7.32 -20.50 3.73
C ILE A 129 7.23 -19.07 3.19
N VAL A 130 8.36 -18.47 2.79
CA VAL A 130 8.40 -17.12 2.21
C VAL A 130 7.63 -17.08 0.89
N ARG A 131 7.82 -18.08 0.02
CA ARG A 131 7.07 -18.22 -1.23
C ARG A 131 5.56 -18.32 -0.99
N CYS A 132 5.13 -19.03 0.05
CA CYS A 132 3.72 -19.11 0.41
C CYS A 132 3.15 -17.77 0.88
N ILE A 133 3.91 -16.98 1.64
CA ILE A 133 3.50 -15.64 2.06
C ILE A 133 3.38 -14.70 0.85
N GLU A 134 4.34 -14.75 -0.08
CA GLU A 134 4.29 -13.98 -1.34
C GLU A 134 3.09 -14.40 -2.20
N ALA A 135 2.81 -15.69 -2.31
CA ALA A 135 1.66 -16.23 -3.03
C ALA A 135 0.32 -15.79 -2.39
N ARG A 136 0.25 -15.79 -1.05
CA ARG A 136 -0.90 -15.27 -0.28
C ARG A 136 -1.13 -13.79 -0.54
N ALA A 137 -0.06 -12.97 -0.52
CA ALA A 137 -0.15 -11.54 -0.82
C ALA A 137 -0.63 -11.30 -2.26
N ARG A 138 -0.20 -12.13 -3.22
CA ARG A 138 -0.70 -12.08 -4.60
C ARG A 138 -2.17 -12.47 -4.71
N ALA A 139 -2.58 -13.53 -4.00
CA ALA A 139 -3.95 -14.03 -4.01
C ALA A 139 -4.94 -13.00 -3.42
N LEU A 140 -4.58 -12.33 -2.34
CA LEU A 140 -5.35 -11.23 -1.74
C LEU A 140 -5.69 -10.13 -2.76
N GLN A 141 -4.80 -9.91 -3.73
CA GLN A 141 -4.92 -8.88 -4.77
C GLN A 141 -5.62 -9.36 -6.05
N GLY A 142 -6.19 -10.57 -6.03
CA GLY A 142 -7.06 -11.08 -7.10
C GLY A 142 -6.35 -11.62 -8.34
N TRP A 143 -5.11 -12.10 -8.23
CA TRP A 143 -4.37 -12.76 -9.31
C TRP A 143 -4.31 -11.98 -10.64
N ARG A 144 -4.12 -10.67 -10.56
CA ARG A 144 -3.93 -9.83 -11.75
C ARG A 144 -2.69 -10.30 -12.53
N GLU A 145 -2.86 -10.52 -13.84
CA GLU A 145 -1.81 -11.06 -14.73
C GLU A 145 -0.53 -10.22 -14.70
N GLU A 146 -0.69 -8.90 -14.71
CA GLU A 146 0.39 -7.93 -14.80
C GLU A 146 0.79 -7.36 -13.43
N LEU A 147 0.30 -7.96 -12.34
CA LEU A 147 0.68 -7.58 -10.99
C LEU A 147 1.76 -8.52 -10.46
N TRP A 148 2.88 -7.91 -10.06
CA TRP A 148 4.07 -8.58 -9.57
C TRP A 148 4.30 -8.17 -8.13
N VAL A 149 4.63 -9.13 -7.26
CA VAL A 149 5.00 -8.85 -5.87
C VAL A 149 6.51 -8.70 -5.81
N GLU A 150 7.02 -7.64 -5.20
CA GLU A 150 8.45 -7.52 -4.89
C GLU A 150 8.86 -8.64 -3.92
N ARG A 151 10.11 -9.10 -4.01
CA ARG A 151 10.63 -10.08 -3.06
C ARG A 151 10.49 -9.56 -1.63
N LEU A 152 10.05 -10.45 -0.75
CA LEU A 152 9.86 -10.12 0.65
C LEU A 152 11.18 -9.64 1.26
N ARG A 153 11.14 -8.47 1.88
CA ARG A 153 12.22 -7.90 2.68
C ARG A 153 11.72 -7.65 4.08
N THR A 154 12.53 -7.94 5.08
CA THR A 154 12.21 -7.63 6.48
C THR A 154 12.95 -6.39 6.94
N GLN A 155 12.30 -5.59 7.76
CA GLN A 155 12.81 -4.34 8.28
C GLN A 155 12.72 -4.33 9.80
N ARG A 156 13.83 -3.99 10.46
CA ARG A 156 13.95 -3.91 11.91
C ARG A 156 14.11 -2.47 12.35
N TYR A 157 13.33 -2.10 13.35
CA TYR A 157 13.36 -0.81 14.02
C TYR A 157 13.58 -1.06 15.52
N VAL A 158 14.70 -0.56 16.02
CA VAL A 158 15.01 -0.49 17.45
C VAL A 158 14.62 0.89 17.99
N GLU A 159 14.86 1.16 19.27
CA GLU A 159 14.63 2.49 19.87
C GLU A 159 15.24 3.62 19.01
N GLY A 160 14.46 4.68 18.77
CA GLY A 160 14.80 5.79 17.87
C GLY A 160 14.53 5.50 16.38
N GLY A 161 14.47 4.22 15.99
CA GLY A 161 14.23 3.80 14.61
C GLY A 161 12.89 4.25 14.07
N HIS A 162 12.89 4.80 12.86
CA HIS A 162 11.73 5.40 12.20
C HIS A 162 11.87 5.40 10.67
N TYR A 163 10.76 5.71 9.98
CA TYR A 163 10.77 6.10 8.58
C TYR A 163 9.82 7.29 8.40
N SER A 164 10.39 8.46 8.13
CA SER A 164 9.70 9.72 7.89
C SER A 164 8.66 9.63 6.77
N TYR A 165 7.72 10.56 6.74
CA TYR A 165 6.58 10.44 5.84
C TYR A 165 6.99 10.40 4.36
N HIS A 166 6.36 9.49 3.63
CA HIS A 166 6.62 9.26 2.22
C HIS A 166 5.40 8.65 1.52
N PHE A 167 5.51 8.57 0.21
CA PHE A 167 4.71 7.67 -0.61
C PHE A 167 5.58 6.47 -1.01
N ASP A 168 4.99 5.29 -1.11
CA ASP A 168 5.67 4.12 -1.70
C ASP A 168 5.82 4.24 -3.22
N TRP A 169 5.24 5.28 -3.80
CA TRP A 169 5.26 5.57 -5.22
C TRP A 169 5.86 6.96 -5.46
N SER A 170 6.63 7.12 -6.53
CA SER A 170 7.24 8.41 -6.91
C SER A 170 6.41 9.17 -7.94
N ALA A 171 5.95 8.48 -8.98
CA ALA A 171 4.88 8.89 -9.91
C ALA A 171 4.55 7.72 -10.84
N ASN A 172 3.27 7.49 -11.16
CA ASN A 172 2.85 6.49 -12.16
C ASN A 172 3.04 7.01 -13.60
N ARG A 173 4.20 7.61 -13.90
CA ARG A 173 4.49 8.13 -15.25
C ARG A 173 4.70 6.96 -16.19
N GLY A 174 3.65 6.64 -16.96
CA GLY A 174 3.67 5.60 -17.98
C GLY A 174 2.89 4.34 -17.65
N GLY A 175 2.18 4.25 -16.52
CA GLY A 175 1.37 3.06 -16.19
C GLY A 175 2.12 1.93 -15.48
N TRP A 176 3.30 2.23 -14.95
CA TRP A 176 4.12 1.33 -14.13
C TRP A 176 4.37 1.98 -12.77
N GLY A 177 4.26 1.20 -11.71
CA GLY A 177 4.59 1.66 -10.36
C GLY A 177 4.09 0.69 -9.31
N ARG A 178 4.43 0.97 -8.05
CA ARG A 178 3.89 0.25 -6.90
C ARG A 178 2.43 0.62 -6.72
N VAL A 179 1.54 -0.23 -7.22
CA VAL A 179 0.09 0.04 -7.22
C VAL A 179 -0.57 -0.20 -5.88
N SER A 180 0.09 -0.96 -5.03
CA SER A 180 -0.38 -1.29 -3.69
C SER A 180 0.80 -1.69 -2.82
N SER A 181 0.58 -1.57 -1.52
CA SER A 181 1.56 -1.86 -0.50
C SER A 181 0.91 -2.58 0.67
N MET A 182 1.70 -3.39 1.35
CA MET A 182 1.28 -4.12 2.54
C MET A 182 2.36 -4.05 3.60
N MET A 183 1.98 -3.48 4.75
CA MET A 183 2.78 -3.48 5.95
C MET A 183 2.27 -4.59 6.85
N VAL A 184 3.10 -5.61 7.06
CA VAL A 184 2.79 -6.74 7.95
C VAL A 184 3.65 -6.59 9.20
N TRP A 185 3.18 -7.01 10.37
CA TRP A 185 4.00 -7.00 11.58
C TRP A 185 4.43 -8.41 11.94
N ILE A 186 5.72 -8.73 11.78
CA ILE A 186 6.27 -10.03 12.23
C ILE A 186 6.35 -10.04 13.75
N ASP A 187 6.83 -8.95 14.32
CA ASP A 187 7.06 -8.85 15.75
C ASP A 187 7.02 -7.42 16.27
N ALA A 188 6.62 -7.31 17.54
CA ALA A 188 6.50 -6.07 18.29
C ALA A 188 6.75 -6.43 19.76
N ARG A 189 8.04 -6.54 20.12
CA ARG A 189 8.49 -7.03 21.42
C ARG A 189 8.97 -5.90 22.32
N SER A 190 8.89 -6.12 23.62
CA SER A 190 9.56 -5.29 24.62
C SER A 190 11.08 -5.53 24.65
N GLU A 191 11.79 -4.70 25.38
CA GLU A 191 13.25 -4.77 25.55
C GLU A 191 13.74 -6.07 26.19
N ASP A 192 12.88 -6.79 26.91
CA ASP A 192 13.17 -8.09 27.51
C ASP A 192 13.39 -9.20 26.45
N GLY A 193 13.14 -8.89 25.18
CA GLY A 193 13.38 -9.80 24.05
C GLY A 193 12.27 -10.80 23.82
N THR A 194 11.23 -10.82 24.65
CA THR A 194 10.08 -11.73 24.53
C THR A 194 9.24 -11.35 23.30
N PRO A 195 9.07 -12.23 22.31
CA PRO A 195 8.25 -11.95 21.13
C PRO A 195 6.84 -11.45 21.52
N GLY A 196 6.34 -10.46 20.79
CA GLY A 196 5.05 -9.87 21.09
C GLY A 196 3.93 -10.90 20.99
N ALA A 197 3.13 -11.01 22.05
CA ALA A 197 2.03 -11.98 22.18
C ALA A 197 0.81 -11.70 21.27
N GLY A 198 0.90 -10.74 20.34
CA GLY A 198 -0.17 -10.43 19.40
C GLY A 198 -1.16 -9.35 19.86
N GLY A 199 -0.91 -8.66 20.99
CA GLY A 199 -1.71 -7.51 21.44
C GLY A 199 -1.14 -6.14 21.07
N GLY A 200 0.09 -6.09 20.52
CA GLY A 200 0.84 -4.84 20.34
C GLY A 200 1.36 -4.22 21.64
N GLU A 201 1.23 -4.91 22.77
CA GLU A 201 1.50 -4.38 24.12
C GLU A 201 2.99 -4.31 24.49
N GLY A 202 3.86 -4.99 23.75
CA GLY A 202 5.31 -5.00 24.02
C GLY A 202 6.07 -3.80 23.44
N LEU A 203 5.50 -3.09 22.48
CA LEU A 203 6.13 -1.98 21.76
C LEU A 203 5.49 -0.65 22.16
N VAL A 204 6.31 0.36 22.46
CA VAL A 204 5.84 1.74 22.66
C VAL A 204 6.28 2.58 21.47
N GLY A 205 5.34 3.30 20.85
CA GLY A 205 5.58 3.96 19.56
C GLY A 205 5.62 2.96 18.41
N GLY A 206 6.32 3.28 17.32
CA GLY A 206 6.50 2.33 16.22
C GLY A 206 5.25 2.07 15.36
N GLY A 207 4.13 2.75 15.61
CA GLY A 207 2.91 2.64 14.80
C GLY A 207 3.13 3.07 13.34
N THR A 208 2.24 2.62 12.45
CA THR A 208 2.22 3.10 11.06
C THR A 208 1.15 4.17 10.93
N GLU A 209 1.54 5.41 10.67
CA GLU A 209 0.63 6.55 10.63
C GLU A 209 0.27 6.96 9.20
N PHE A 210 -1.02 7.23 8.99
CA PHE A 210 -1.58 7.88 7.81
C PHE A 210 -2.30 9.16 8.26
N PRO A 211 -1.69 10.36 8.13
CA PRO A 211 -2.20 11.60 8.70
C PRO A 211 -3.45 12.13 7.97
N LEU A 212 -3.72 11.62 6.77
CA LEU A 212 -4.85 12.04 5.92
C LEU A 212 -6.01 11.05 5.94
N LEU A 213 -5.85 9.87 6.56
CA LEU A 213 -6.96 8.96 6.81
C LEU A 213 -7.74 9.36 8.06
N SER A 214 -9.00 8.94 8.13
CA SER A 214 -9.87 9.12 9.30
C SER A 214 -10.43 7.76 9.71
N VAL A 215 -10.56 7.52 11.02
CA VAL A 215 -11.12 6.27 11.54
C VAL A 215 -12.59 6.14 11.11
N PRO A 216 -12.98 5.07 10.39
CA PRO A 216 -14.31 4.90 9.84
C PRO A 216 -15.31 4.36 10.89
N GLY A 217 -16.58 4.74 10.78
CA GLY A 217 -17.67 4.12 11.54
C GLY A 217 -17.52 4.24 13.06
N VAL A 218 -17.72 3.12 13.78
CA VAL A 218 -17.68 3.06 15.25
C VAL A 218 -16.23 2.98 15.73
N LYS A 219 -15.66 4.13 16.15
CA LYS A 219 -14.24 4.30 16.50
C LYS A 219 -13.76 3.28 17.55
N GLU A 220 -14.60 2.96 18.52
CA GLU A 220 -14.28 2.06 19.63
C GLU A 220 -13.92 0.65 19.15
N ARG A 221 -14.54 0.17 18.06
CA ARG A 221 -14.23 -1.14 17.46
C ARG A 221 -12.85 -1.17 16.80
N TRP A 222 -12.34 0.00 16.40
CA TRP A 222 -11.03 0.15 15.78
C TRP A 222 -9.92 0.35 16.80
N CYS A 223 -10.21 0.78 18.03
CA CYS A 223 -9.18 1.06 19.04
C CYS A 223 -8.32 -0.16 19.43
N ARG A 224 -8.74 -1.38 19.08
CA ARG A 224 -7.87 -2.57 19.19
C ARG A 224 -6.79 -2.67 18.11
N PHE A 225 -6.95 -1.96 16.99
CA PHE A 225 -6.07 -1.97 15.82
C PHE A 225 -5.37 -0.64 15.59
N VAL A 226 -5.99 0.48 15.98
CA VAL A 226 -5.46 1.83 15.83
C VAL A 226 -5.31 2.49 17.20
N GLU A 227 -4.43 3.48 17.29
CA GLU A 227 -4.35 4.33 18.48
C GLU A 227 -5.59 5.24 18.54
N CYS A 228 -6.26 5.23 19.70
CA CYS A 228 -7.39 6.11 19.98
C CYS A 228 -6.95 7.12 21.04
N GLU A 229 -7.31 8.39 20.85
CA GLU A 229 -7.04 9.44 21.84
C GLU A 229 -7.80 9.10 23.14
N GLY A 230 -7.04 8.76 24.20
CA GLY A 230 -7.58 8.29 25.47
C GLY A 230 -6.69 7.36 26.30
N ALA A 231 -5.47 7.03 25.86
CA ALA A 231 -4.55 6.12 26.59
C ALA A 231 -3.12 6.66 26.75
N GLY A 232 -2.94 7.98 26.92
CA GLY A 232 -1.64 8.55 27.26
C GLY A 232 -1.57 10.05 26.99
N GLU A 233 -1.22 10.81 28.02
CA GLU A 233 -1.02 12.26 28.00
C GLU A 233 -0.05 12.69 26.90
N ARG A 234 -0.52 13.51 25.95
CA ARG A 234 0.36 14.31 25.09
C ARG A 234 0.97 15.43 25.93
N ASN A 235 2.03 15.10 26.67
CA ASN A 235 3.02 16.09 27.08
C ASN A 235 4.20 16.01 26.10
N ASP A 236 4.06 16.62 24.94
CA ASP A 236 5.21 17.30 24.34
C ASP A 236 4.76 18.42 23.39
N GLY A 237 5.43 19.56 23.49
CA GLY A 237 5.01 20.89 23.02
C GLY A 237 4.97 21.11 21.51
N GLY A 238 4.21 20.30 20.77
CA GLY A 238 3.85 20.53 19.38
C GLY A 238 2.68 21.49 19.24
N GLN A 239 2.91 22.61 18.56
CA GLN A 239 1.96 23.66 18.19
C GLN A 239 0.59 23.09 17.78
N LYS A 240 -0.47 23.44 18.52
CA LYS A 240 -1.87 23.21 18.12
C LYS A 240 -2.10 23.86 16.75
N LEU A 241 -2.23 23.04 15.71
CA LEU A 241 -2.90 23.46 14.48
C LEU A 241 -4.41 23.37 14.70
N ASP A 242 -5.08 24.40 14.20
CA ASP A 242 -6.40 24.89 14.61
C ASP A 242 -7.53 23.86 14.73
N GLU A 243 -8.39 24.16 15.70
CA GLU A 243 -9.77 23.70 15.81
C GLU A 243 -10.55 24.03 14.52
N GLY A 244 -10.71 23.04 13.64
CA GLY A 244 -11.48 23.15 12.41
C GLY A 244 -12.00 21.78 11.96
N ASP A 245 -13.24 21.49 12.34
CA ASP A 245 -14.01 20.24 12.13
C ASP A 245 -13.55 19.03 12.97
N GLY A 246 -14.43 18.59 13.86
CA GLY A 246 -14.22 17.62 14.94
C GLY A 246 -14.04 16.16 14.49
N ASN A 247 -13.41 15.94 13.34
CA ASN A 247 -12.96 14.63 12.92
C ASN A 247 -11.42 14.65 12.97
N GLY A 248 -10.85 14.23 14.12
CA GLY A 248 -9.40 14.13 14.30
C GLY A 248 -8.79 13.42 13.09
N LYS A 249 -8.09 14.20 12.26
CA LYS A 249 -7.41 13.70 11.07
C LYS A 249 -6.19 12.92 11.52
N GLY A 250 -5.93 11.80 10.85
CA GLY A 250 -4.80 10.94 11.14
C GLY A 250 -5.20 9.64 11.82
N VAL A 251 -4.57 8.57 11.38
CA VAL A 251 -4.75 7.21 11.90
C VAL A 251 -3.40 6.58 12.12
N VAL A 252 -3.14 6.09 13.33
CA VAL A 252 -1.94 5.30 13.65
C VAL A 252 -2.36 3.85 13.83
N PHE A 253 -1.97 2.97 12.90
CA PHE A 253 -2.12 1.52 13.06
C PHE A 253 -1.08 0.98 14.03
N LYS A 254 -1.55 0.23 15.03
CA LYS A 254 -0.72 -0.45 16.02
C LYS A 254 0.06 -1.58 15.36
N ALA A 255 1.32 -1.76 15.76
CA ALA A 255 2.13 -2.90 15.34
C ALA A 255 1.68 -4.18 16.06
N VAL A 256 0.65 -4.83 15.52
CA VAL A 256 0.08 -6.06 16.11
C VAL A 256 0.68 -7.28 15.42
N PRO A 257 1.52 -8.09 16.08
CA PRO A 257 2.20 -9.21 15.44
C PRO A 257 1.25 -10.22 14.80
N GLY A 258 1.53 -10.60 13.55
CA GLY A 258 0.69 -11.45 12.71
C GLY A 258 -0.31 -10.69 11.84
N ASN A 259 -0.63 -9.44 12.17
CA ASN A 259 -1.59 -8.64 11.41
C ASN A 259 -0.89 -7.83 10.31
N ALA A 260 -1.70 -7.24 9.44
CA ALA A 260 -1.23 -6.36 8.38
C ALA A 260 -2.21 -5.22 8.09
N VAL A 261 -1.69 -4.16 7.49
CA VAL A 261 -2.47 -3.14 6.79
C VAL A 261 -2.04 -3.14 5.32
N PHE A 262 -3.04 -3.20 4.43
CA PHE A 262 -2.87 -3.14 2.98
C PHE A 262 -3.54 -1.88 2.45
N TRP A 263 -2.95 -1.24 1.44
CA TRP A 263 -3.57 -0.11 0.75
C TRP A 263 -3.24 -0.08 -0.75
N GLU A 264 -4.14 0.51 -1.53
CA GLU A 264 -3.90 0.83 -2.94
C GLU A 264 -3.40 2.28 -3.10
N ASN A 265 -2.35 2.45 -3.90
CA ASN A 265 -1.65 3.71 -4.09
C ASN A 265 -2.29 4.61 -5.15
N PHE A 266 -3.04 4.05 -6.12
CA PHE A 266 -3.61 4.79 -7.25
C PHE A 266 -5.12 4.62 -7.37
N ARG A 267 -5.78 5.65 -7.91
CA ARG A 267 -7.22 5.63 -8.22
C ARG A 267 -7.59 4.53 -9.19
N ALA A 268 -8.71 3.86 -8.91
CA ALA A 268 -9.27 2.80 -9.75
C ALA A 268 -9.93 3.33 -11.05
N ASP A 269 -10.04 4.66 -11.21
CA ASP A 269 -10.69 5.32 -12.35
C ASP A 269 -9.88 5.30 -13.66
N GLY A 270 -8.66 4.74 -13.63
CA GLY A 270 -7.76 4.65 -14.78
C GLY A 270 -7.02 5.94 -15.11
N SER A 271 -7.15 6.99 -14.30
CA SER A 271 -6.31 8.19 -14.37
C SER A 271 -4.87 7.89 -13.96
N GLY A 272 -4.69 6.86 -13.12
CA GLY A 272 -3.45 6.51 -12.43
C GLY A 272 -2.91 7.63 -11.54
N ALA A 273 -3.78 8.56 -11.14
CA ALA A 273 -3.47 9.54 -10.10
C ALA A 273 -3.36 8.84 -8.75
N GLY A 274 -2.32 9.18 -7.98
CA GLY A 274 -2.10 8.65 -6.64
C GLY A 274 -3.10 9.19 -5.63
N TYR A 275 -3.35 8.42 -4.56
CA TYR A 275 -4.11 8.89 -3.41
C TYR A 275 -3.16 9.63 -2.45
N ASP A 276 -3.47 10.89 -2.16
CA ASP A 276 -2.70 11.67 -1.20
C ASP A 276 -2.86 11.07 0.20
N GLU A 277 -4.00 10.43 0.46
CA GLU A 277 -4.34 9.75 1.70
C GLU A 277 -3.39 8.59 2.06
N THR A 278 -2.61 8.10 1.09
CA THR A 278 -1.58 7.06 1.30
C THR A 278 -0.23 7.60 1.73
N TRP A 279 -0.09 8.92 1.92
CA TRP A 279 1.07 9.52 2.58
C TRP A 279 1.19 8.94 3.99
N HIS A 280 2.32 8.33 4.34
CA HIS A 280 2.42 7.57 5.58
C HIS A 280 3.82 7.52 6.14
N ALA A 281 3.94 7.18 7.42
CA ALA A 281 5.21 7.07 8.14
C ALA A 281 5.24 5.85 9.07
N GLY A 282 6.44 5.33 9.30
CA GLY A 282 6.72 4.47 10.44
C GLY A 282 7.18 5.34 11.61
N LEU A 283 6.30 5.53 12.60
CA LEU A 283 6.59 6.38 13.76
C LEU A 283 7.80 5.86 14.56
N PRO A 284 8.53 6.74 15.26
CA PRO A 284 9.66 6.32 16.08
C PRO A 284 9.27 5.26 17.10
N VAL A 285 10.08 4.21 17.20
CA VAL A 285 10.03 3.27 18.30
C VAL A 285 10.59 3.96 19.54
N LYS A 286 9.77 4.11 20.58
CA LYS A 286 10.17 4.70 21.87
C LYS A 286 10.70 3.65 22.85
N LYS A 287 10.20 2.42 22.75
CA LYS A 287 10.64 1.29 23.56
C LYS A 287 10.35 -0.03 22.84
N GLY A 288 11.29 -0.97 22.92
CA GLY A 288 11.17 -2.31 22.34
C GLY A 288 11.75 -2.40 20.93
N VAL A 289 11.34 -3.44 20.19
CA VAL A 289 11.80 -3.72 18.83
C VAL A 289 10.61 -4.09 17.95
N LYS A 290 10.51 -3.42 16.80
CA LYS A 290 9.54 -3.69 15.75
C LYS A 290 10.23 -4.39 14.58
N LEU A 291 9.63 -5.50 14.13
CA LEU A 291 10.02 -6.18 12.90
C LEU A 291 8.84 -6.30 11.94
N THR A 292 9.04 -5.87 10.70
CA THR A 292 7.99 -5.84 9.67
C THR A 292 8.51 -6.31 8.32
N PRO A 293 7.81 -7.19 7.58
CA PRO A 293 8.02 -7.33 6.15
C PRO A 293 7.49 -6.08 5.42
N ALA A 294 8.20 -5.63 4.40
CA ALA A 294 7.59 -4.86 3.33
C ALA A 294 7.26 -5.80 2.16
N LEU A 295 5.99 -5.78 1.76
CA LEU A 295 5.51 -6.40 0.53
C LEU A 295 4.89 -5.31 -0.33
N GLU A 296 5.54 -4.99 -1.44
CA GLU A 296 5.09 -3.97 -2.39
C GLU A 296 4.71 -4.67 -3.69
N SER A 297 3.61 -4.24 -4.32
CA SER A 297 3.15 -4.84 -5.58
C SER A 297 3.22 -3.85 -6.72
N LEU A 298 3.87 -4.26 -7.81
CA LEU A 298 4.04 -3.47 -9.01
C LEU A 298 3.05 -3.92 -10.10
N ASP A 299 2.41 -2.96 -10.75
CA ASP A 299 1.66 -3.21 -12.00
C ASP A 299 2.59 -2.94 -13.18
N LEU A 300 2.75 -3.93 -14.05
CA LEU A 300 3.68 -3.91 -15.19
C LEU A 300 3.02 -4.39 -16.49
N PRO A 301 2.04 -3.65 -17.05
CA PRO A 301 1.26 -4.13 -18.18
C PRO A 301 2.07 -4.45 -19.45
N ASN A 302 1.87 -5.59 -20.09
CA ASN A 302 2.48 -5.86 -21.39
C ASN A 302 1.87 -4.97 -22.50
N SER A 303 2.39 -3.76 -22.68
CA SER A 303 2.06 -2.78 -23.73
C SER A 303 0.66 -2.12 -23.65
N ALA A 304 0.49 -1.05 -24.43
CA ALA A 304 -0.70 -0.20 -24.45
C ALA A 304 -1.97 -0.88 -25.01
N GLU A 305 -1.87 -2.04 -25.65
CA GLU A 305 -2.98 -2.70 -26.35
C GLU A 305 -3.94 -3.48 -25.43
N ASP A 306 -3.46 -4.02 -24.31
CA ASP A 306 -4.24 -4.98 -23.51
C ASP A 306 -5.44 -4.38 -22.74
N PHE A 307 -5.49 -3.07 -22.54
CA PHE A 307 -6.64 -2.43 -21.90
C PHE A 307 -7.75 -2.08 -22.91
N ALA A 308 -7.42 -1.87 -24.19
CA ALA A 308 -8.42 -1.61 -25.23
C ALA A 308 -9.31 -2.85 -25.45
N VAL A 309 -8.74 -4.05 -25.35
CA VAL A 309 -9.47 -5.32 -25.49
C VAL A 309 -10.40 -5.58 -24.30
N ARG A 310 -10.03 -5.14 -23.08
CA ARG A 310 -10.82 -5.36 -21.86
C ARG A 310 -12.10 -4.51 -21.78
N GLN A 311 -12.22 -3.43 -22.55
CA GLN A 311 -13.41 -2.57 -22.54
C GLN A 311 -14.50 -3.02 -23.53
N PHE A 312 -14.20 -3.91 -24.49
CA PHE A 312 -15.10 -4.26 -25.59
C PHE A 312 -15.63 -5.71 -25.61
N ARG A 313 -15.30 -6.55 -24.61
CA ARG A 313 -15.97 -7.86 -24.45
C ARG A 313 -17.06 -7.80 -23.39
N ALA A 314 -18.12 -7.07 -23.68
CA ALA A 314 -19.45 -7.50 -23.27
C ALA A 314 -19.93 -8.53 -24.31
N PRO A 315 -20.39 -9.74 -23.93
CA PRO A 315 -21.04 -10.62 -24.88
C PRO A 315 -22.42 -10.04 -25.22
N SER A 316 -22.48 -9.23 -26.28
CA SER A 316 -23.73 -8.84 -26.93
C SER A 316 -24.12 -9.89 -27.96
N THR A 317 -24.85 -10.92 -27.52
CA THR A 317 -25.80 -11.59 -28.42
C THR A 317 -27.13 -11.76 -27.70
N LEU A 318 -27.98 -10.75 -27.90
CA LEU A 318 -29.43 -10.87 -27.76
C LEU A 318 -29.90 -11.76 -28.92
N ALA A 319 -30.43 -12.94 -28.63
CA ALA A 319 -31.36 -13.63 -29.52
C ALA A 319 -32.68 -13.78 -28.78
N ALA A 320 -33.69 -13.08 -29.28
CA ALA A 320 -35.05 -13.12 -28.78
C ALA A 320 -35.65 -14.52 -28.99
N ALA A 321 -36.22 -15.09 -27.93
CA ALA A 321 -37.26 -16.11 -28.02
C ALA A 321 -38.31 -15.82 -26.95
N THR A 322 -39.45 -15.34 -27.42
CA THR A 322 -40.69 -15.19 -26.66
C THR A 322 -41.22 -16.56 -26.21
N SER A 323 -41.51 -16.75 -24.91
CA SER A 323 -42.83 -17.23 -24.45
C SER A 323 -42.91 -17.35 -22.91
N SER A 324 -44.01 -16.77 -22.40
CA SER A 324 -44.77 -17.03 -21.17
C SER A 324 -44.29 -18.14 -20.22
N LEU A 325 -44.17 -17.84 -18.92
CA LEU A 325 -45.03 -18.38 -17.84
C LEU A 325 -44.56 -17.99 -16.41
N LYS A 326 -45.46 -17.31 -15.69
CA LYS A 326 -45.75 -17.29 -14.23
C LYS A 326 -44.64 -17.00 -13.19
N SER A 327 -44.94 -15.98 -12.38
CA SER A 327 -44.38 -15.62 -11.05
C SER A 327 -44.36 -16.82 -10.06
N PRO A 328 -43.41 -16.83 -9.10
CA PRO A 328 -43.75 -16.40 -7.75
C PRO A 328 -42.66 -15.61 -7.00
N ARG A 329 -43.12 -14.82 -6.02
CA ARG A 329 -42.33 -14.21 -4.93
C ARG A 329 -41.76 -15.30 -4.01
N VAL A 330 -40.50 -15.18 -3.59
CA VAL A 330 -39.91 -15.85 -2.39
C VAL A 330 -38.77 -14.94 -1.88
N LEU A 331 -39.02 -14.09 -0.88
CA LEU A 331 -38.61 -14.20 0.53
C LEU A 331 -37.22 -14.84 0.76
N VAL A 332 -36.23 -14.05 1.18
CA VAL A 332 -34.95 -14.54 1.71
C VAL A 332 -35.10 -14.72 3.22
N GLU A 333 -35.12 -15.97 3.65
CA GLU A 333 -35.07 -16.38 5.06
C GLU A 333 -33.59 -16.64 5.40
N LEU A 334 -33.07 -15.96 6.42
CA LEU A 334 -31.79 -16.30 7.03
C LEU A 334 -31.97 -17.61 7.81
N ALA A 335 -31.13 -18.60 7.53
CA ALA A 335 -30.98 -19.76 8.41
C ALA A 335 -29.65 -19.68 9.16
N MET A 336 -29.77 -19.95 10.47
CA MET A 336 -28.71 -20.19 11.45
C MET A 336 -27.78 -21.32 11.05
#